data_AF-A0A7Y2XXJ4-F1
#
_entry.id   AF-A0A7Y2XXJ4-F1
#
_cell.length_a   1.000
_cell.length_b   1.000
_cell.length_c   1.000
_cell.angle_alpha   90.00
_cell.angle_beta   90.00
_cell.angle_gamma   90.00
#
_symmetry.space_group_name_H-M   'P 1'
#
loop_
_entity.id
_entity.type
_entity.pdbx_description
1 polymer ?
#
loop_
_entity_poly.entity_id
_entity_poly.type
_entity_poly.pdbx_seq_one_letter_code
_entity_poly.pdbx_strand_id
1 'polypeptide(L)'
;MFAQVEAERLLWRTPQETCDSYLKLLNLNLDLMTRYTQGTLATLDQFNRQRLDDFFTACLAPLFDPGSEKLENFFTEQKEILKRVVEEYPKAIKAIEPEYGFHFERHPDSLIAETDRFILRKVHPTDDKIKTDDGMKPVLIIPPFVLGANILSFLPAEGKSYAHAFANRSIPTYIRIMKDIQETPAVQTMSLEEDALDTRHFCEILSDRHQKPVTINGYCQGGLSAVCNILSGALDGLVDALITCVAPMDGTRSEGLGKFLNDLPHDFNDLAYGTKTLNSGNRVADGQLMGWIYKLKSIENSGPMIAFFRDIMMLSGKGDKPVTINKTVAAINYWLQNERSDLPMAVTKMSFASYSTPVTKDGTLPIEMFDKPLNFKGIAEKNISWLLCYGERDDLVEKEVALAPLDYIDVEVTPFPKGHVAIATSWSHPKSDCALDTVFGKNYRGPVRFQLDLDASARK
;
A
#
# COMPACT_ATOMS: atom_id res chain seq x y z
N MET A 1 -23.12 -13.81 5.42
CA MET A 1 -22.82 -12.89 4.31
C MET A 1 -23.20 -13.49 2.96
N PHE A 2 -22.45 -14.45 2.39
CA PHE A 2 -22.75 -15.03 1.06
C PHE A 2 -24.19 -15.58 0.94
N ALA A 3 -24.61 -16.45 1.86
CA ALA A 3 -25.96 -17.02 1.85
C ALA A 3 -27.08 -15.98 1.99
N GLN A 4 -26.81 -14.85 2.63
CA GLN A 4 -27.79 -13.77 2.83
C GLN A 4 -27.96 -12.95 1.54
N VAL A 5 -26.85 -12.60 0.88
CA VAL A 5 -26.86 -11.92 -0.43
C VAL A 5 -27.52 -12.80 -1.49
N GLU A 6 -27.23 -14.10 -1.50
CA GLU A 6 -27.88 -15.06 -2.42
C GLU A 6 -29.38 -15.21 -2.12
N ALA A 7 -29.78 -15.25 -0.84
CA ALA A 7 -31.18 -15.33 -0.46
C ALA A 7 -32.00 -14.11 -0.91
N GLU A 8 -31.43 -12.89 -0.81
CA GLU A 8 -32.08 -11.67 -1.31
C GLU A 8 -32.19 -11.66 -2.84
N ARG A 9 -31.23 -12.24 -3.54
CA ARG A 9 -31.17 -12.25 -5.01
C ARG A 9 -32.03 -13.32 -5.67
N LEU A 10 -32.38 -14.39 -4.95
CA LEU A 10 -33.37 -15.38 -5.40
C LEU A 10 -34.74 -14.75 -5.75
N LEU A 11 -35.04 -13.58 -5.19
CA LEU A 11 -36.29 -12.85 -5.43
C LEU A 11 -36.33 -12.10 -6.77
N TRP A 12 -35.19 -11.85 -7.40
CA TRP A 12 -35.09 -10.97 -8.57
C TRP A 12 -34.31 -11.58 -9.74
N ARG A 13 -33.83 -12.83 -9.61
CA ARG A 13 -33.06 -13.54 -10.65
C ARG A 13 -33.80 -14.75 -11.18
N THR A 14 -33.56 -15.06 -12.45
CA THR A 14 -33.99 -16.32 -13.02
C THR A 14 -33.05 -17.47 -12.62
N PRO A 15 -33.53 -18.72 -12.60
CA PRO A 15 -32.67 -19.89 -12.37
C PRO A 15 -31.53 -20.03 -13.39
N GLN A 16 -31.75 -19.56 -14.63
CA GLN A 16 -30.75 -19.61 -15.70
C GLN A 16 -29.60 -18.63 -15.45
N GLU A 17 -29.90 -17.36 -15.15
CA GLU A 17 -28.88 -16.36 -14.79
C GLU A 17 -28.07 -16.79 -13.57
N THR A 18 -28.75 -17.40 -12.59
CA THR A 18 -28.09 -17.99 -11.42
C THR A 18 -27.11 -19.08 -11.86
N CYS A 19 -27.56 -20.07 -12.64
CA CYS A 19 -26.71 -21.13 -13.16
C CYS A 19 -25.49 -20.61 -13.93
N ASP A 20 -25.70 -19.66 -14.85
CA ASP A 20 -24.64 -19.06 -15.67
C ASP A 20 -23.59 -18.35 -14.80
N SER A 21 -24.01 -17.62 -13.77
CA SER A 21 -23.11 -16.94 -12.85
C SER A 21 -22.32 -17.93 -11.98
N TYR A 22 -22.94 -19.01 -11.49
CA TYR A 22 -22.24 -20.08 -10.77
C TYR A 22 -21.27 -20.87 -11.66
N LEU A 23 -21.59 -21.09 -12.94
CA LEU A 23 -20.68 -21.70 -13.90
C LEU A 23 -19.45 -20.83 -14.19
N LYS A 24 -19.64 -19.51 -14.33
CA LYS A 24 -18.51 -18.57 -14.46
C LYS A 24 -17.65 -18.54 -13.19
N LEU A 25 -18.27 -18.60 -12.00
CA LEU A 25 -17.55 -18.70 -10.73
C LEU A 25 -16.76 -20.01 -10.61
N LEU A 26 -17.32 -21.13 -11.06
CA LEU A 26 -16.63 -22.42 -11.12
C LEU A 26 -15.39 -22.34 -12.03
N ASN A 27 -15.52 -21.74 -13.22
CA ASN A 27 -14.40 -21.56 -14.14
C ASN A 27 -13.29 -20.69 -13.52
N LEU A 28 -13.64 -19.61 -12.83
CA LEU A 28 -12.68 -18.78 -12.10
C LEU A 28 -11.96 -19.58 -11.00
N ASN A 29 -12.67 -20.42 -10.25
CA ASN A 29 -12.07 -21.27 -9.22
C ASN A 29 -11.10 -22.30 -9.82
N LEU A 30 -11.45 -22.91 -10.95
CA LEU A 30 -10.58 -23.86 -11.67
C LEU A 30 -9.31 -23.16 -12.20
N ASP A 31 -9.43 -21.94 -12.72
CA ASP A 31 -8.29 -21.11 -13.12
C ASP A 31 -7.37 -20.79 -11.93
N LEU A 32 -7.92 -20.30 -10.82
CA LEU A 32 -7.17 -20.00 -9.59
C LEU A 32 -6.44 -21.23 -9.06
N MET A 33 -7.10 -22.40 -9.05
CA MET A 33 -6.50 -23.67 -8.64
C MET A 33 -5.33 -24.06 -9.55
N THR A 34 -5.49 -23.88 -10.87
CA THR A 34 -4.45 -24.17 -11.85
C THR A 34 -3.24 -23.29 -11.64
N ARG A 35 -3.43 -21.97 -11.52
CA ARG A 35 -2.35 -20.99 -11.26
C ARG A 35 -1.63 -21.25 -9.93
N TYR A 36 -2.37 -21.55 -8.87
CA TYR A 36 -1.79 -21.93 -7.59
C TYR A 36 -0.94 -23.21 -7.67
N THR A 37 -1.43 -24.23 -8.38
CA THR A 37 -0.73 -25.50 -8.57
C THR A 37 0.57 -25.29 -9.36
N GLN A 38 0.52 -24.51 -10.44
CA GLN A 38 1.70 -24.17 -11.24
C GLN A 38 2.75 -23.41 -10.42
N GLY A 39 2.34 -22.37 -9.69
CA GLY A 39 3.25 -21.60 -8.82
C GLY A 39 3.88 -22.45 -7.71
N THR A 40 3.10 -23.37 -7.11
CA THR A 40 3.60 -24.31 -6.10
C THR A 40 4.61 -25.28 -6.70
N LEU A 41 4.33 -25.88 -7.87
CA LEU A 41 5.25 -26.78 -8.55
C LEU A 41 6.55 -26.07 -8.95
N ALA A 42 6.47 -24.84 -9.45
CA ALA A 42 7.64 -24.04 -9.82
C ALA A 42 8.53 -23.73 -8.59
N THR A 43 7.92 -23.35 -7.47
CA THR A 43 8.66 -23.06 -6.23
C THR A 43 9.25 -24.34 -5.63
N LEU A 44 8.53 -25.45 -5.70
CA LEU A 44 9.01 -26.76 -5.25
C LEU A 44 10.18 -27.25 -6.12
N ASP A 45 10.11 -27.09 -7.44
CA ASP A 45 11.22 -27.40 -8.36
C ASP A 45 12.45 -26.54 -8.01
N GLN A 46 12.27 -25.24 -7.76
CA GLN A 46 13.36 -24.36 -7.33
C GLN A 46 14.00 -24.82 -6.01
N PHE A 47 13.18 -25.14 -5.00
CA PHE A 47 13.65 -25.66 -3.72
C PHE A 47 14.39 -26.99 -3.90
N ASN A 48 13.81 -27.92 -4.64
CA ASN A 48 14.42 -29.22 -4.92
C ASN A 48 15.75 -29.07 -5.65
N ARG A 49 15.85 -28.22 -6.68
CA ARG A 49 17.14 -27.96 -7.36
C ARG A 49 18.23 -27.43 -6.44
N GLN A 50 17.86 -26.63 -5.43
CA GLN A 50 18.83 -26.11 -4.46
C GLN A 50 19.29 -27.17 -3.44
N ARG A 51 18.53 -28.24 -3.21
CA ARG A 51 18.77 -29.20 -2.11
C ARG A 51 19.04 -30.62 -2.57
N LEU A 52 18.63 -31.01 -3.79
CA LEU A 52 18.78 -32.36 -4.31
C LEU A 52 20.25 -32.73 -4.47
N ASP A 53 21.10 -31.82 -4.96
CA ASP A 53 22.53 -32.09 -5.13
C ASP A 53 23.22 -32.37 -3.78
N ASP A 54 22.90 -31.57 -2.76
CA ASP A 54 23.39 -31.77 -1.39
C ASP A 54 22.88 -33.08 -0.80
N PHE A 55 21.60 -33.40 -1.01
CA PHE A 55 20.99 -34.65 -0.57
C PHE A 55 21.63 -35.88 -1.23
N PHE A 56 21.78 -35.89 -2.55
CA PHE A 56 22.42 -36.99 -3.28
C PHE A 56 23.89 -37.15 -2.86
N THR A 57 24.61 -36.04 -2.70
CA THR A 57 25.98 -36.05 -2.20
C THR A 57 26.07 -36.66 -0.80
N ALA A 58 25.16 -36.28 0.10
CA ALA A 58 25.11 -36.81 1.46
C ALA A 58 24.72 -38.29 1.51
N CYS A 59 23.76 -38.73 0.69
CA CYS A 59 23.32 -40.12 0.59
C CYS A 59 24.39 -41.06 0.00
N LEU A 60 25.18 -40.58 -0.96
CA LEU A 60 26.23 -41.37 -1.59
C LEU A 60 27.53 -41.38 -0.79
N ALA A 61 27.74 -40.42 0.11
CA ALA A 61 28.99 -40.28 0.86
C ALA A 61 29.42 -41.53 1.64
N PRO A 62 28.53 -42.29 2.32
CA PRO A 62 28.91 -43.52 3.01
C PRO A 62 29.45 -44.62 2.09
N LEU A 63 29.15 -44.59 0.79
CA LEU A 63 29.66 -45.56 -0.19
C LEU A 63 31.13 -45.30 -0.54
N PHE A 64 31.59 -44.04 -0.44
CA PHE A 64 32.95 -43.62 -0.78
C PHE A 64 33.81 -43.32 0.46
N ASP A 65 33.19 -43.06 1.61
CA ASP A 65 33.83 -42.77 2.89
C ASP A 65 33.07 -43.46 4.04
N PRO A 66 33.45 -44.71 4.37
CA PRO A 66 32.82 -45.46 5.45
C PRO A 66 32.99 -44.75 6.80
N GLY A 67 31.90 -44.20 7.35
CA GLY A 67 31.90 -43.38 8.56
C GLY A 67 31.51 -41.92 8.33
N SER A 68 31.25 -41.51 7.09
CA SER A 68 30.80 -40.15 6.77
C SER A 68 29.49 -39.76 7.50
N GLU A 69 29.54 -38.69 8.29
CA GLU A 69 28.40 -38.07 8.98
C GLU A 69 27.58 -37.12 8.07
N LYS A 70 27.90 -37.01 6.77
CA LYS A 70 27.27 -36.05 5.85
C LYS A 70 25.75 -36.19 5.77
N LEU A 71 25.21 -37.41 5.85
CA LEU A 71 23.77 -37.63 5.85
C LEU A 71 23.10 -37.13 7.14
N GLU A 72 23.72 -37.37 8.28
CA GLU A 72 23.25 -36.88 9.58
C GLU A 72 23.32 -35.35 9.65
N ASN A 73 24.41 -34.76 9.16
CA ASN A 73 24.58 -33.31 9.07
C ASN A 73 23.53 -32.67 8.16
N PHE A 74 23.21 -33.29 7.01
CA PHE A 74 22.13 -32.82 6.13
C PHE A 74 20.77 -32.78 6.87
N PHE A 75 20.38 -33.87 7.54
CA PHE A 75 19.10 -33.89 8.27
C PHE A 75 19.09 -32.96 9.48
N THR A 76 20.22 -32.78 10.15
CA THR A 76 20.38 -31.80 11.24
C THR A 76 20.19 -30.37 10.72
N GLU A 77 20.78 -30.04 9.56
CA GLU A 77 20.57 -28.75 8.90
C GLU A 77 19.10 -28.52 8.54
N GLN A 78 18.43 -29.52 7.95
CA GLN A 78 17.00 -29.43 7.62
C GLN A 78 16.12 -29.20 8.87
N LYS A 79 16.44 -29.87 9.98
CA LYS A 79 15.77 -29.66 11.27
C LYS A 79 15.94 -28.23 11.78
N GLU A 80 17.15 -27.68 11.72
CA GLU A 80 17.42 -26.31 12.17
C GLU A 80 16.74 -25.28 11.26
N ILE A 81 16.69 -25.49 9.95
CA ILE A 81 15.95 -24.63 9.02
C ILE A 81 14.45 -24.66 9.33
N LEU A 82 13.89 -25.85 9.55
CA LEU A 82 12.47 -25.99 9.90
C LEU A 82 12.16 -25.28 11.23
N LYS A 83 13.03 -25.44 12.24
CA LYS A 83 12.92 -24.73 13.52
C LYS A 83 12.95 -23.21 13.32
N ARG A 84 13.85 -22.69 12.47
CA ARG A 84 13.89 -21.26 12.14
C ARG A 84 12.58 -20.76 11.53
N VAL A 85 12.02 -21.50 10.56
CA VAL A 85 10.78 -21.12 9.86
C VAL A 85 9.57 -21.19 10.80
N VAL A 86 9.46 -22.23 11.62
CA VAL A 86 8.27 -22.51 12.43
C VAL A 86 8.29 -21.80 13.78
N GLU A 87 9.46 -21.57 14.37
CA GLU A 87 9.58 -21.00 15.72
C GLU A 87 10.23 -19.62 15.73
N GLU A 88 11.44 -19.48 15.16
CA GLU A 88 12.25 -18.28 15.33
C GLU A 88 11.72 -17.11 14.49
N TYR A 89 11.28 -17.38 13.26
CA TYR A 89 10.78 -16.36 12.35
C TYR A 89 9.46 -15.74 12.80
N PRO A 90 8.43 -16.48 13.23
CA PRO A 90 7.24 -15.90 13.84
C PRO A 90 7.55 -15.09 15.11
N LYS A 91 8.52 -15.52 15.93
CA LYS A 91 8.98 -14.74 17.10
C LYS A 91 9.64 -13.43 16.67
N ALA A 92 10.49 -13.45 15.66
CA ALA A 92 11.13 -12.26 15.12
C ALA A 92 10.13 -11.28 14.50
N ILE A 93 9.10 -11.79 13.80
CA ILE A 93 8.00 -10.98 13.26
C ILE A 93 7.26 -10.27 14.39
N LYS A 94 6.93 -10.96 15.49
CA LYS A 94 6.27 -10.31 16.64
C LYS A 94 7.19 -9.30 17.35
N ALA A 95 8.47 -9.64 17.48
CA ALA A 95 9.43 -8.79 18.18
C ALA A 95 9.71 -7.45 17.49
N ILE A 96 9.36 -7.29 16.21
CA ILE A 96 9.54 -6.04 15.47
C ILE A 96 8.48 -4.98 15.78
N GLU A 97 7.37 -5.36 16.41
CA GLU A 97 6.23 -4.48 16.70
C GLU A 97 6.65 -3.12 17.31
N PRO A 98 7.53 -3.05 18.33
CA PRO A 98 7.87 -1.77 18.95
C PRO A 98 8.73 -0.83 18.09
N GLU A 99 9.33 -1.35 17.01
CA GLU A 99 10.17 -0.62 16.06
C GLU A 99 9.42 -0.22 14.79
N TYR A 100 8.27 -0.83 14.52
CA TYR A 100 7.48 -0.66 13.30
C TYR A 100 6.31 0.30 13.51
N GLY A 101 6.17 1.30 12.63
CA GLY A 101 5.06 2.24 12.66
C GLY A 101 5.40 3.55 13.35
N PHE A 102 4.38 4.39 13.58
CA PHE A 102 4.56 5.74 14.12
C PHE A 102 4.68 5.78 15.63
N HIS A 103 4.01 4.88 16.34
CA HIS A 103 3.94 4.86 17.80
C HIS A 103 3.56 6.22 18.43
N PHE A 104 2.53 6.89 17.90
CA PHE A 104 2.07 8.20 18.39
C PHE A 104 1.63 8.19 19.86
N GLU A 105 1.29 7.02 20.42
CA GLU A 105 1.04 6.85 21.86
C GLU A 105 2.25 7.23 22.73
N ARG A 106 3.47 7.18 22.17
CA ARG A 106 4.72 7.57 22.84
C ARG A 106 5.03 9.06 22.68
N HIS A 107 4.31 9.74 21.79
CA HIS A 107 4.52 11.15 21.41
C HIS A 107 3.19 11.92 21.48
N PRO A 108 2.62 12.15 22.68
CA PRO A 108 1.31 12.79 22.80
C PRO A 108 1.29 14.23 22.26
N ASP A 109 2.44 14.92 22.29
CA ASP A 109 2.66 16.25 21.73
C ASP A 109 2.56 16.32 20.20
N SER A 110 2.58 15.16 19.53
CA SER A 110 2.32 15.08 18.09
C SER A 110 0.88 15.45 17.70
N LEU A 111 -0.08 15.44 18.64
CA LEU A 111 -1.47 15.77 18.35
C LEU A 111 -1.63 17.25 18.00
N ILE A 112 -2.13 17.53 16.80
CA ILE A 112 -2.34 18.90 16.33
C ILE A 112 -3.82 19.29 16.36
N ALA A 113 -4.68 18.43 15.83
CA ALA A 113 -6.10 18.67 15.67
C ALA A 113 -6.83 17.34 15.45
N GLU A 114 -8.15 17.37 15.62
CA GLU A 114 -9.03 16.24 15.38
C GLU A 114 -10.31 16.71 14.70
N THR A 115 -10.88 15.84 13.87
CA THR A 115 -12.29 15.91 13.47
C THR A 115 -13.01 14.67 14.01
N ASP A 116 -14.28 14.51 13.67
CA ASP A 116 -15.03 13.31 14.05
C ASP A 116 -14.45 12.03 13.42
N ARG A 117 -13.67 12.16 12.33
CA ARG A 117 -13.21 11.02 11.51
C ARG A 117 -11.69 10.84 11.52
N PHE A 118 -10.95 11.93 11.70
CA PHE A 118 -9.50 11.92 11.56
C PHE A 118 -8.78 12.62 12.70
N ILE A 119 -7.51 12.25 12.87
CA ILE A 119 -6.55 12.87 13.76
C ILE A 119 -5.40 13.41 12.93
N LEU A 120 -5.07 14.68 13.11
CA LEU A 120 -3.89 15.30 12.51
C LEU A 120 -2.71 15.16 13.46
N ARG A 121 -1.67 14.46 13.02
CA ARG A 121 -0.44 14.23 13.80
C ARG A 121 0.76 14.89 13.14
N LYS A 122 1.62 15.52 13.94
CA LYS A 122 2.96 15.97 13.53
C LYS A 122 3.92 14.78 13.55
N VAL A 123 4.71 14.64 12.51
CA VAL A 123 5.81 13.67 12.43
C VAL A 123 7.09 14.37 12.86
N HIS A 124 7.66 13.95 13.99
CA HIS A 124 8.91 14.50 14.50
C HIS A 124 10.10 13.87 13.79
N PRO A 125 11.23 14.59 13.63
CA PRO A 125 12.46 14.00 13.11
C PRO A 125 12.92 12.83 14.00
N THR A 126 13.54 11.81 13.41
CA THR A 126 14.09 10.67 14.16
C THR A 126 15.38 10.99 14.90
N ASP A 127 16.06 12.09 14.54
CA ASP A 127 17.28 12.57 15.19
C ASP A 127 16.97 13.85 15.96
N ASP A 128 17.15 13.84 17.28
CA ASP A 128 16.88 14.98 18.19
C ASP A 128 17.70 16.25 17.85
N LYS A 129 18.78 16.10 17.08
CA LYS A 129 19.58 17.25 16.61
C LYS A 129 18.87 18.00 15.49
N ILE A 130 17.93 17.37 14.80
CA ILE A 130 17.17 17.96 13.71
C ILE A 130 15.91 18.56 14.30
N LYS A 131 15.72 19.86 14.07
CA LYS A 131 14.50 20.57 14.46
C LYS A 131 13.67 20.85 13.22
N THR A 132 12.35 20.78 13.36
CA THR A 132 11.43 21.30 12.35
C THR A 132 11.62 22.80 12.20
N ASP A 133 11.77 23.28 10.97
CA ASP A 133 11.74 24.72 10.64
C ASP A 133 10.30 25.10 10.30
N ASP A 134 9.59 25.70 11.26
CA ASP A 134 8.20 26.10 11.08
C ASP A 134 8.02 27.21 10.00
N GLY A 135 9.10 27.84 9.53
CA GLY A 135 9.09 28.77 8.40
C GLY A 135 9.17 28.09 7.03
N MET A 136 9.33 26.76 6.96
CA MET A 136 9.24 26.01 5.71
C MET A 136 7.80 25.72 5.32
N LYS A 137 7.57 25.51 4.03
CA LYS A 137 6.31 25.06 3.47
C LYS A 137 5.89 23.71 4.10
N PRO A 138 4.69 23.60 4.69
CA PRO A 138 4.24 22.37 5.32
C PRO A 138 3.79 21.33 4.28
N VAL A 139 3.90 20.05 4.65
CA VAL A 139 3.36 18.92 3.90
C VAL A 139 2.34 18.16 4.75
N LEU A 140 1.18 17.86 4.17
CA LEU A 140 0.15 17.01 4.74
C LEU A 140 0.09 15.68 3.98
N ILE A 141 0.45 14.59 4.65
CA ILE A 141 0.45 13.24 4.09
C ILE A 141 -0.93 12.60 4.28
N ILE A 142 -1.49 12.09 3.19
CA ILE A 142 -2.70 11.26 3.18
C ILE A 142 -2.28 9.80 2.93
N PRO A 143 -2.32 8.94 3.97
CA PRO A 143 -1.87 7.56 3.86
C PRO A 143 -2.82 6.68 3.03
N PRO A 144 -2.40 5.44 2.71
CA PRO A 144 -3.32 4.42 2.23
C PRO A 144 -4.39 4.13 3.27
N PHE A 145 -5.64 3.89 2.84
CA PHE A 145 -6.71 3.55 3.78
C PHE A 145 -6.68 2.07 4.18
N VAL A 146 -6.54 1.13 3.23
CA VAL A 146 -6.68 -0.33 3.50
C VAL A 146 -5.56 -0.89 4.36
N LEU A 147 -4.32 -0.47 4.08
CA LEU A 147 -3.11 -1.06 4.67
C LEU A 147 -2.51 -0.19 5.78
N GLY A 148 -3.30 0.76 6.29
CA GLY A 148 -2.94 1.63 7.39
C GLY A 148 -1.87 2.67 7.05
N ALA A 149 -1.69 3.61 7.98
CA ALA A 149 -0.68 4.66 7.87
C ALA A 149 0.73 4.19 8.21
N ASN A 150 0.86 3.15 9.05
CA ASN A 150 2.14 2.73 9.63
C ASN A 150 3.17 2.25 8.60
N ILE A 151 2.75 1.85 7.39
CA ILE A 151 3.67 1.55 6.30
C ILE A 151 4.54 2.76 5.90
N LEU A 152 4.04 3.98 6.10
CA LEU A 152 4.83 5.22 5.86
C LEU A 152 5.81 5.51 7.00
N SER A 153 5.70 4.78 8.11
CA SER A 153 6.62 4.76 9.25
C SER A 153 7.25 3.38 9.45
N PHE A 154 7.65 2.74 8.34
CA PHE A 154 8.00 1.33 8.33
C PHE A 154 9.10 0.92 9.34
N LEU A 155 10.30 1.52 9.28
CA LEU A 155 11.34 1.33 10.30
C LEU A 155 12.11 2.65 10.49
N PRO A 156 11.59 3.60 11.30
CA PRO A 156 12.14 4.95 11.42
C PRO A 156 13.59 4.97 11.91
N ALA A 157 13.91 4.18 12.94
CA ALA A 157 15.25 4.09 13.52
C ALA A 157 16.30 3.52 12.54
N GLU A 158 15.85 2.73 11.55
CA GLU A 158 16.71 2.18 10.48
C GLU A 158 16.76 3.13 9.27
N GLY A 159 16.20 4.34 9.37
CA GLY A 159 16.13 5.32 8.29
C GLY A 159 15.18 4.93 7.15
N LYS A 160 14.29 3.95 7.34
CA LYS A 160 13.40 3.42 6.29
C LYS A 160 11.95 3.87 6.46
N SER A 161 11.73 5.13 6.82
CA SER A 161 10.38 5.70 6.92
C SER A 161 10.21 6.85 5.93
N TYR A 162 9.18 6.74 5.10
CA TYR A 162 8.79 7.75 4.12
C TYR A 162 8.42 9.09 4.79
N ALA A 163 7.56 9.05 5.81
CA ALA A 163 7.14 10.28 6.49
C ALA A 163 8.31 10.95 7.22
N HIS A 164 9.15 10.18 7.91
CA HIS A 164 10.32 10.72 8.59
C HIS A 164 11.38 11.23 7.62
N ALA A 165 11.42 10.77 6.36
CA ALA A 165 12.33 11.33 5.35
C ALA A 165 12.06 12.82 5.09
N PHE A 166 10.80 13.28 5.19
CA PHE A 166 10.47 14.71 5.15
C PHE A 166 10.91 15.42 6.45
N ALA A 167 10.51 14.88 7.60
CA ALA A 167 10.79 15.49 8.90
C ALA A 167 12.30 15.63 9.16
N ASN A 168 13.09 14.63 8.76
CA ASN A 168 14.56 14.63 8.86
C ASN A 168 15.24 15.68 7.97
N ARG A 169 14.50 16.35 7.09
CA ARG A 169 14.96 17.53 6.33
C ARG A 169 14.42 18.84 6.87
N SER A 170 14.00 18.85 8.14
CA SER A 170 13.41 19.99 8.85
C SER A 170 12.04 20.43 8.31
N ILE A 171 11.44 19.70 7.37
CA ILE A 171 10.14 20.06 6.79
C ILE A 171 9.03 19.84 7.84
N PRO A 172 8.12 20.82 8.05
CA PRO A 172 6.90 20.63 8.83
C PRO A 172 6.04 19.55 8.20
N THR A 173 6.10 18.37 8.79
CA THR A 173 5.51 17.15 8.24
C THR A 173 4.34 16.73 9.11
N TYR A 174 3.18 16.62 8.48
CA TYR A 174 1.95 16.23 9.13
C TYR A 174 1.35 15.03 8.41
N ILE A 175 0.64 14.18 9.14
CA ILE A 175 -0.07 13.04 8.59
C ILE A 175 -1.49 12.99 9.14
N ARG A 176 -2.44 12.73 8.25
CA ARG A 176 -3.85 12.51 8.59
C ARG A 176 -4.07 11.03 8.90
N ILE A 177 -4.46 10.72 10.13
CA ILE A 177 -4.73 9.34 10.59
C ILE A 177 -6.23 9.15 10.74
N MET A 178 -6.78 8.12 10.09
CA MET A 178 -8.19 7.74 10.24
C MET A 178 -8.39 7.17 11.65
N LYS A 179 -9.45 7.61 12.35
CA LYS A 179 -9.85 7.02 13.63
C LYS A 179 -10.28 5.57 13.43
N ASP A 180 -10.25 4.76 14.49
CA ASP A 180 -10.65 3.36 14.40
C ASP A 180 -12.11 3.26 13.94
N ILE A 181 -12.29 2.68 12.76
CA ILE A 181 -13.59 2.48 12.13
C ILE A 181 -14.48 1.51 12.92
N GLN A 182 -13.91 0.60 13.73
CA GLN A 182 -14.71 -0.27 14.60
C GLN A 182 -15.46 0.52 15.67
N GLU A 183 -14.83 1.59 16.17
CA GLU A 183 -15.30 2.35 17.33
C GLU A 183 -15.94 3.69 16.96
N THR A 184 -15.73 4.18 15.73
CA THR A 184 -16.09 5.55 15.33
C THR A 184 -17.19 5.58 14.26
N PRO A 185 -18.48 5.79 14.62
CA PRO A 185 -19.59 5.83 13.67
C PRO A 185 -19.42 6.84 12.53
N ALA A 186 -18.84 8.01 12.81
CA ALA A 186 -18.61 9.04 11.80
C ALA A 186 -17.66 8.58 10.68
N VAL A 187 -16.68 7.72 10.99
CA VAL A 187 -15.80 7.10 9.98
C VAL A 187 -16.60 6.10 9.15
N GLN A 188 -17.46 5.30 9.78
CA GLN A 188 -18.21 4.24 9.11
C GLN A 188 -19.14 4.78 8.01
N THR A 189 -19.73 5.96 8.24
CA THR A 189 -20.67 6.61 7.31
C THR A 189 -20.04 7.70 6.46
N MET A 190 -18.70 7.85 6.50
CA MET A 190 -17.98 8.93 5.86
C MET A 190 -18.25 9.01 4.35
N SER A 191 -18.61 10.20 3.84
CA SER A 191 -18.66 10.50 2.41
C SER A 191 -17.31 11.02 1.87
N LEU A 192 -17.15 11.10 0.54
CA LEU A 192 -15.94 11.69 -0.06
C LEU A 192 -15.87 13.21 0.19
N GLU A 193 -17.00 13.89 0.21
CA GLU A 193 -17.11 15.30 0.55
C GLU A 193 -16.67 15.55 1.98
N GLU A 194 -17.09 14.69 2.92
CA GLU A 194 -16.65 14.77 4.31
C GLU A 194 -15.13 14.54 4.43
N ASP A 195 -14.56 13.59 3.68
CA ASP A 195 -13.10 13.41 3.59
C ASP A 195 -12.39 14.67 3.09
N ALA A 196 -12.94 15.34 2.07
CA ALA A 196 -12.41 16.58 1.53
C ALA A 196 -12.52 17.76 2.52
N LEU A 197 -13.65 17.87 3.24
CA LEU A 197 -13.88 18.90 4.25
C LEU A 197 -13.00 18.69 5.48
N ASP A 198 -12.82 17.45 5.93
CA ASP A 198 -11.88 17.11 7.00
C ASP A 198 -10.42 17.45 6.58
N THR A 199 -10.06 17.17 5.32
CA THR A 199 -8.76 17.58 4.76
C THR A 199 -8.63 19.11 4.72
N ARG A 200 -9.66 19.82 4.28
CA ARG A 200 -9.70 21.28 4.23
C ARG A 200 -9.46 21.87 5.61
N HIS A 201 -10.17 21.38 6.63
CA HIS A 201 -10.01 21.84 8.00
C HIS A 201 -8.56 21.73 8.49
N PHE A 202 -7.89 20.61 8.20
CA PHE A 202 -6.47 20.47 8.52
C PHE A 202 -5.58 21.41 7.70
N CYS A 203 -5.88 21.62 6.42
CA CYS A 203 -5.13 22.57 5.59
C CYS A 203 -5.27 24.01 6.10
N GLU A 204 -6.44 24.42 6.58
CA GLU A 204 -6.67 25.73 7.19
C GLU A 204 -5.77 25.91 8.42
N ILE A 205 -5.77 24.94 9.35
CA ILE A 205 -4.92 24.96 10.54
C ILE A 205 -3.43 25.04 10.17
N LEU A 206 -2.99 24.27 9.18
CA LEU A 206 -1.59 24.25 8.76
C LEU A 206 -1.18 25.53 8.02
N SER A 207 -2.06 26.05 7.17
CA SER A 207 -1.85 27.32 6.46
C SER A 207 -1.74 28.48 7.45
N ASP A 208 -2.63 28.54 8.45
CA ASP A 208 -2.61 29.55 9.50
C ASP A 208 -1.36 29.42 10.38
N ARG A 209 -0.93 28.18 10.69
CA ARG A 209 0.28 27.97 11.50
C ARG A 209 1.55 28.39 10.76
N HIS A 210 1.68 28.04 9.48
CA HIS A 210 2.92 28.20 8.72
C HIS A 210 2.93 29.43 7.81
N GLN A 211 1.80 30.14 7.71
CA GLN A 211 1.61 31.30 6.83
C GLN A 211 2.02 31.01 5.37
N LYS A 212 1.77 29.77 4.94
CA LYS A 212 2.13 29.24 3.61
C LYS A 212 1.08 28.23 3.15
N PRO A 213 0.81 28.16 1.83
CA PRO A 213 -0.03 27.09 1.28
C PRO A 213 0.58 25.71 1.58
N VAL A 214 -0.29 24.69 1.65
CA VAL A 214 0.05 23.33 2.04
C VAL A 214 0.35 22.48 0.81
N THR A 215 1.39 21.64 0.89
CA THR A 215 1.58 20.54 -0.09
C THR A 215 0.79 19.32 0.36
N ILE A 216 -0.07 18.78 -0.50
CA ILE A 216 -0.75 17.50 -0.25
C ILE A 216 0.11 16.37 -0.80
N ASN A 217 0.38 15.34 0.02
CA ASN A 217 1.15 14.16 -0.37
C ASN A 217 0.31 12.89 -0.15
N GLY A 218 -0.27 12.35 -1.22
CA GLY A 218 -1.12 11.17 -1.15
C GLY A 218 -0.40 9.90 -1.60
N TYR A 219 -0.52 8.83 -0.83
CA TYR A 219 0.11 7.54 -1.12
C TYR A 219 -0.93 6.46 -1.45
N CYS A 220 -0.74 5.73 -2.56
CA CYS A 220 -1.66 4.69 -3.02
C CYS A 220 -3.09 5.22 -3.15
N GLN A 221 -4.08 4.59 -2.51
CA GLN A 221 -5.47 5.05 -2.47
C GLN A 221 -5.63 6.45 -1.85
N GLY A 222 -4.73 6.85 -0.94
CA GLY A 222 -4.64 8.22 -0.43
C GLY A 222 -4.22 9.23 -1.49
N GLY A 223 -3.48 8.79 -2.51
CA GLY A 223 -3.13 9.60 -3.69
C GLY A 223 -4.32 9.87 -4.60
N LEU A 224 -5.18 8.87 -4.86
CA LEU A 224 -6.43 9.07 -5.59
C LEU A 224 -7.37 10.01 -4.81
N SER A 225 -7.54 9.78 -3.51
CA SER A 225 -8.33 10.66 -2.63
C SER A 225 -7.78 12.10 -2.61
N ALA A 226 -6.46 12.30 -2.55
CA ALA A 226 -5.84 13.61 -2.62
C ALA A 226 -6.17 14.36 -3.93
N VAL A 227 -6.10 13.67 -5.08
CA VAL A 227 -6.50 14.24 -6.37
C VAL A 227 -7.97 14.63 -6.35
N CYS A 228 -8.85 13.73 -5.89
CA CYS A 228 -10.28 14.01 -5.82
C CYS A 228 -10.59 15.23 -4.94
N ASN A 229 -9.95 15.34 -3.77
CA ASN A 229 -10.13 16.46 -2.85
C ASN A 229 -9.73 17.80 -3.49
N ILE A 230 -8.61 17.85 -4.24
CA ILE A 230 -8.19 19.06 -4.96
C ILE A 230 -9.16 19.37 -6.11
N LEU A 231 -9.49 18.37 -6.94
CA LEU A 231 -10.35 18.56 -8.11
C LEU A 231 -11.77 18.99 -7.74
N SER A 232 -12.25 18.59 -6.56
CA SER A 232 -13.55 18.99 -6.03
C SER A 232 -13.68 20.50 -5.76
N GLY A 233 -12.55 21.21 -5.65
CA GLY A 233 -12.49 22.62 -5.27
C GLY A 233 -12.54 22.87 -3.76
N ALA A 234 -12.69 21.81 -2.94
CA ALA A 234 -12.74 21.95 -1.49
C ALA A 234 -11.45 22.54 -0.89
N LEU A 235 -10.30 22.34 -1.54
CA LEU A 235 -8.98 22.81 -1.08
C LEU A 235 -8.52 24.10 -1.75
N ASP A 236 -9.38 24.76 -2.52
CA ASP A 236 -9.04 25.99 -3.24
C ASP A 236 -8.57 27.09 -2.29
N GLY A 237 -7.46 27.74 -2.65
CA GLY A 237 -6.81 28.78 -1.87
C GLY A 237 -5.92 28.28 -0.72
N LEU A 238 -5.89 26.98 -0.43
CA LEU A 238 -5.10 26.40 0.67
C LEU A 238 -3.94 25.53 0.17
N VAL A 239 -4.10 24.91 -0.99
CA VAL A 239 -3.14 23.97 -1.57
C VAL A 239 -2.67 24.51 -2.92
N ASP A 240 -1.37 24.41 -3.18
CA ASP A 240 -0.69 24.83 -4.41
C ASP A 240 0.23 23.73 -4.99
N ALA A 241 0.39 22.62 -4.28
CA ALA A 241 1.25 21.52 -4.68
C ALA A 241 0.68 20.15 -4.28
N LEU A 242 0.88 19.18 -5.16
CA LEU A 242 0.46 17.80 -5.01
C LEU A 242 1.65 16.86 -5.25
N ILE A 243 1.82 15.90 -4.37
CA ILE A 243 2.69 14.74 -4.55
C ILE A 243 1.79 13.51 -4.52
N THR A 244 1.87 12.66 -5.55
CA THR A 244 1.23 11.35 -5.51
C THR A 244 2.26 10.25 -5.66
N CYS A 245 2.15 9.22 -4.84
CA CYS A 245 3.02 8.04 -4.90
C CYS A 245 2.19 6.80 -5.18
N VAL A 246 2.48 6.10 -6.28
CA VAL A 246 1.89 4.82 -6.67
C VAL A 246 0.36 4.80 -6.55
N ALA A 247 -0.26 5.89 -6.98
CA ALA A 247 -1.68 6.15 -6.82
C ALA A 247 -2.47 5.61 -8.03
N PRO A 248 -3.62 4.93 -7.82
CA PRO A 248 -4.37 4.33 -8.90
C PRO A 248 -5.22 5.38 -9.62
N MET A 249 -4.67 6.01 -10.67
CA MET A 249 -5.34 7.12 -11.37
C MET A 249 -6.36 6.65 -12.40
N ASP A 250 -6.09 5.55 -13.11
CA ASP A 250 -7.04 4.84 -13.96
C ASP A 250 -6.80 3.33 -13.87
N GLY A 251 -7.50 2.69 -12.94
CA GLY A 251 -7.34 1.27 -12.63
C GLY A 251 -7.75 0.34 -13.77
N THR A 252 -8.52 0.82 -14.73
CA THR A 252 -8.95 0.03 -15.92
C THR A 252 -7.79 -0.34 -16.83
N ARG A 253 -6.68 0.42 -16.76
CA ARG A 253 -5.43 0.15 -17.47
C ARG A 253 -4.61 -0.98 -16.84
N SER A 254 -5.07 -1.53 -15.72
CA SER A 254 -4.36 -2.60 -15.04
C SER A 254 -4.54 -3.94 -15.76
N GLU A 255 -3.44 -4.51 -16.23
CA GLU A 255 -3.40 -5.86 -16.82
C GLU A 255 -3.62 -6.94 -15.76
N GLY A 256 -3.31 -6.64 -14.49
CA GLY A 256 -3.47 -7.56 -13.37
C GLY A 256 -4.81 -7.43 -12.64
N LEU A 257 -4.99 -6.36 -11.85
CA LEU A 257 -6.15 -6.23 -10.96
C LEU A 257 -7.42 -5.84 -11.72
N GLY A 258 -7.30 -4.92 -12.67
CA GLY A 258 -8.42 -4.50 -13.53
C GLY A 258 -8.96 -5.68 -14.33
N LYS A 259 -8.07 -6.47 -14.94
CA LYS A 259 -8.43 -7.72 -15.61
C LYS A 259 -9.10 -8.73 -14.66
N PHE A 260 -8.53 -8.98 -13.48
CA PHE A 260 -9.13 -9.89 -12.49
C PHE A 260 -10.54 -9.46 -12.09
N LEU A 261 -10.77 -8.16 -11.86
CA LEU A 261 -12.08 -7.62 -11.53
C LEU A 261 -13.07 -7.72 -12.72
N ASN A 262 -12.59 -7.55 -13.95
CA ASN A 262 -13.41 -7.74 -15.15
C ASN A 262 -13.76 -9.22 -15.43
N ASP A 263 -12.87 -10.14 -15.05
CA ASP A 263 -13.07 -11.58 -15.20
C ASP A 263 -13.99 -12.15 -14.10
N LEU A 264 -14.16 -11.45 -12.97
CA LEU A 264 -15.21 -11.77 -12.00
C LEU A 264 -16.57 -11.64 -12.69
N PRO A 265 -17.48 -12.62 -12.53
CA PRO A 265 -18.81 -12.47 -13.09
C PRO A 265 -19.43 -11.20 -12.52
N HIS A 266 -20.01 -10.34 -13.37
CA HIS A 266 -20.56 -9.03 -13.00
C HIS A 266 -21.42 -9.08 -11.72
N ASP A 267 -22.14 -10.18 -11.55
CA ASP A 267 -22.96 -10.47 -10.39
C ASP A 267 -22.20 -10.60 -9.07
N PHE A 268 -20.99 -11.18 -9.10
CA PHE A 268 -20.11 -11.36 -7.94
C PHE A 268 -19.07 -10.25 -7.81
N ASN A 269 -18.91 -9.40 -8.84
CA ASN A 269 -18.16 -8.15 -8.79
C ASN A 269 -19.01 -7.02 -8.16
N ASP A 270 -19.72 -7.34 -7.08
CA ASP A 270 -20.57 -6.42 -6.34
C ASP A 270 -19.97 -6.18 -4.96
N LEU A 271 -19.84 -4.91 -4.59
CA LEU A 271 -19.44 -4.46 -3.26
C LEU A 271 -20.29 -5.11 -2.16
N ALA A 272 -21.52 -5.55 -2.44
CA ALA A 272 -22.35 -6.30 -1.51
C ALA A 272 -21.64 -7.53 -0.90
N TYR A 273 -20.87 -8.30 -1.68
CA TYR A 273 -20.08 -9.42 -1.14
C TYR A 273 -18.85 -8.95 -0.38
N GLY A 274 -18.41 -7.72 -0.61
CA GLY A 274 -17.29 -7.04 0.04
C GLY A 274 -17.63 -6.32 1.34
N THR A 275 -18.84 -6.44 1.88
CA THR A 275 -19.32 -5.61 3.00
C THR A 275 -19.70 -6.40 4.24
N LYS A 276 -19.41 -5.83 5.41
CA LYS A 276 -19.90 -6.33 6.70
C LYS A 276 -20.64 -5.25 7.47
N THR A 277 -21.52 -5.68 8.36
CA THR A 277 -22.24 -4.79 9.28
C THR A 277 -21.53 -4.81 10.62
N LEU A 278 -21.19 -3.63 11.14
CA LEU A 278 -20.56 -3.48 12.45
C LEU A 278 -21.62 -3.45 13.56
N ASN A 279 -21.17 -3.51 14.82
CA ASN A 279 -22.06 -3.49 16.00
C ASN A 279 -22.95 -2.23 16.08
N SER A 280 -22.51 -1.12 15.47
CA SER A 280 -23.29 0.11 15.31
C SER A 280 -24.49 -0.03 14.37
N GLY A 281 -24.58 -1.10 13.60
CA GLY A 281 -25.57 -1.28 12.53
C GLY A 281 -25.13 -0.71 11.18
N ASN A 282 -24.03 0.04 11.13
CA ASN A 282 -23.50 0.61 9.89
C ASN A 282 -22.78 -0.45 9.05
N ARG A 283 -22.86 -0.28 7.72
CA ARG A 283 -22.15 -1.14 6.75
C ARG A 283 -20.83 -0.51 6.36
N VAL A 284 -19.76 -1.31 6.41
CA VAL A 284 -18.41 -0.95 5.96
C VAL A 284 -17.90 -2.00 5.00
N ALA A 285 -16.91 -1.65 4.18
CA ALA A 285 -16.23 -2.64 3.35
C ALA A 285 -15.24 -3.43 4.20
N ASP A 286 -15.27 -4.75 4.05
CA ASP A 286 -14.44 -5.69 4.79
C ASP A 286 -13.00 -5.64 4.28
N GLY A 287 -12.13 -5.02 5.07
CA GLY A 287 -10.71 -4.89 4.76
C GLY A 287 -10.00 -6.25 4.69
N GLN A 288 -10.50 -7.26 5.40
CA GLN A 288 -9.95 -8.61 5.35
C GLN A 288 -10.24 -9.25 4.00
N LEU A 289 -11.48 -9.14 3.51
CA LEU A 289 -11.89 -9.67 2.21
C LEU A 289 -11.24 -8.92 1.05
N MET A 290 -11.13 -7.59 1.13
CA MET A 290 -10.35 -6.82 0.15
C MET A 290 -8.89 -7.27 0.12
N GLY A 291 -8.28 -7.52 1.27
CA GLY A 291 -6.95 -8.13 1.37
C GLY A 291 -6.84 -9.54 0.77
N TRP A 292 -7.94 -10.31 0.73
CA TRP A 292 -7.99 -11.61 0.06
C TRP A 292 -8.04 -11.48 -1.46
N ILE A 293 -8.76 -10.50 -2.01
CA ILE A 293 -8.79 -10.24 -3.46
C ILE A 293 -7.37 -9.98 -3.99
N TYR A 294 -6.58 -9.17 -3.28
CA TYR A 294 -5.17 -8.95 -3.64
C TYR A 294 -4.31 -10.22 -3.56
N LYS A 295 -4.55 -11.10 -2.58
CA LYS A 295 -3.86 -12.39 -2.46
C LYS A 295 -4.28 -13.39 -3.54
N LEU A 296 -5.54 -13.38 -3.97
CA LEU A 296 -6.05 -14.23 -5.04
C LEU A 296 -5.49 -13.79 -6.40
N LYS A 297 -5.36 -12.48 -6.64
CA LYS A 297 -4.63 -11.95 -7.82
C LYS A 297 -3.23 -12.55 -7.91
N SER A 298 -2.51 -12.59 -6.78
CA SER A 298 -1.12 -13.02 -6.68
C SER A 298 -0.93 -14.49 -6.28
N ILE A 299 -1.97 -15.33 -6.39
CA ILE A 299 -1.98 -16.68 -5.79
C ILE A 299 -0.84 -17.59 -6.27
N GLU A 300 -0.40 -17.44 -7.52
CA GLU A 300 0.74 -18.14 -8.13
C GLU A 300 2.11 -17.74 -7.54
N ASN A 301 2.16 -16.59 -6.85
CA ASN A 301 3.36 -16.01 -6.26
C ASN A 301 3.30 -15.91 -4.73
N SER A 302 2.11 -15.91 -4.13
CA SER A 302 1.90 -15.65 -2.70
C SER A 302 1.06 -16.70 -1.98
N GLY A 303 0.79 -17.84 -2.62
CA GLY A 303 0.02 -18.91 -2.01
C GLY A 303 0.74 -19.56 -0.80
N PRO A 304 0.01 -20.23 0.12
CA PRO A 304 0.57 -20.67 1.41
C PRO A 304 1.80 -21.59 1.28
N MET A 305 1.76 -22.58 0.39
CA MET A 305 2.90 -23.47 0.16
C MET A 305 4.09 -22.75 -0.47
N ILE A 306 3.82 -21.79 -1.36
CA ILE A 306 4.86 -20.97 -2.00
C ILE A 306 5.56 -20.11 -0.96
N ALA A 307 4.81 -19.46 -0.08
CA ALA A 307 5.34 -18.65 1.02
C ALA A 307 6.24 -19.51 1.94
N PHE A 308 5.76 -20.70 2.33
CA PHE A 308 6.51 -21.63 3.17
C PHE A 308 7.87 -22.04 2.53
N PHE A 309 7.88 -22.46 1.27
CA PHE A 309 9.12 -22.84 0.60
C PHE A 309 10.06 -21.65 0.38
N ARG A 310 9.52 -20.45 0.11
CA ARG A 310 10.33 -19.22 0.02
C ARG A 310 10.96 -18.87 1.37
N ASP A 311 10.24 -18.99 2.47
CA ASP A 311 10.77 -18.76 3.82
C ASP A 311 11.87 -19.77 4.16
N ILE A 312 11.67 -21.05 3.82
CA ILE A 312 12.72 -22.07 3.91
C ILE A 312 13.95 -21.64 3.12
N MET A 313 13.81 -21.34 1.83
CA MET A 313 14.94 -20.95 0.97
C MET A 313 15.66 -19.70 1.49
N MET A 314 14.91 -18.70 1.96
CA MET A 314 15.48 -17.47 2.53
C MET A 314 16.25 -17.72 3.82
N LEU A 315 15.75 -18.59 4.70
CA LEU A 315 16.32 -18.88 6.02
C LEU A 315 17.33 -20.04 6.00
N SER A 316 17.51 -20.65 4.83
CA SER A 316 18.39 -21.80 4.64
C SER A 316 19.88 -21.49 4.67
N GLY A 317 20.26 -20.21 4.57
CA GLY A 317 21.67 -19.77 4.65
C GLY A 317 22.54 -20.29 3.49
N LYS A 318 23.72 -19.69 3.32
CA LYS A 318 24.79 -20.26 2.49
C LYS A 318 26.06 -20.30 3.34
N GLY A 319 26.43 -21.48 3.84
CA GLY A 319 27.65 -21.71 4.62
C GLY A 319 27.57 -21.36 6.12
N ASP A 320 28.73 -21.31 6.77
CA ASP A 320 28.94 -21.18 8.24
C ASP A 320 28.51 -19.85 8.90
N LYS A 321 27.80 -18.96 8.19
CA LYS A 321 27.35 -17.69 8.79
C LYS A 321 26.00 -17.88 9.49
N PRO A 322 25.86 -17.40 10.75
CA PRO A 322 24.58 -17.43 11.43
C PRO A 322 23.55 -16.62 10.61
N VAL A 323 22.44 -17.27 10.26
CA VAL A 323 21.34 -16.64 9.52
C VAL A 323 20.57 -15.74 10.48
N THR A 324 20.89 -14.45 10.47
CA THR A 324 20.11 -13.44 11.19
C THR A 324 18.89 -13.04 10.38
N ILE A 325 17.70 -13.14 10.98
CA ILE A 325 16.45 -12.71 10.36
C ILE A 325 16.49 -11.19 10.18
N ASN A 326 16.39 -10.73 8.94
CA ASN A 326 16.45 -9.30 8.62
C ASN A 326 15.21 -8.56 9.15
N LYS A 327 15.40 -7.50 9.94
CA LYS A 327 14.32 -6.64 10.46
C LYS A 327 13.34 -6.15 9.39
N THR A 328 13.83 -5.82 8.20
CA THR A 328 12.96 -5.41 7.07
C THR A 328 12.02 -6.53 6.64
N VAL A 329 12.49 -7.77 6.62
CA VAL A 329 11.65 -8.92 6.27
C VAL A 329 10.63 -9.18 7.39
N ALA A 330 11.06 -9.11 8.66
CA ALA A 330 10.18 -9.24 9.81
C ALA A 330 9.07 -8.16 9.81
N ALA A 331 9.42 -6.90 9.58
CA ALA A 331 8.49 -5.77 9.55
C ALA A 331 7.49 -5.84 8.37
N ILE A 332 7.91 -6.26 7.17
CA ILE A 332 6.96 -6.48 6.05
C ILE A 332 5.92 -7.53 6.43
N ASN A 333 6.35 -8.63 7.04
CA ASN A 333 5.44 -9.68 7.45
C ASN A 333 4.55 -9.25 8.62
N TYR A 334 5.09 -8.47 9.56
CA TYR A 334 4.29 -7.88 10.63
C TYR A 334 3.19 -6.98 10.07
N TRP A 335 3.52 -6.09 9.14
CA TRP A 335 2.56 -5.23 8.44
C TRP A 335 1.48 -6.06 7.72
N LEU A 336 1.85 -7.03 6.89
CA LEU A 336 0.89 -7.85 6.13
C LEU A 336 -0.07 -8.68 7.02
N GLN A 337 0.37 -9.04 8.22
CA GLN A 337 -0.39 -9.81 9.20
C GLN A 337 -1.30 -8.96 10.08
N ASN A 338 -0.88 -7.75 10.46
CA ASN A 338 -1.55 -6.96 11.49
C ASN A 338 -2.24 -5.68 10.98
N GLU A 339 -1.78 -5.12 9.86
CA GLU A 339 -2.27 -3.83 9.36
C GLU A 339 -3.26 -4.02 8.21
N ARG A 340 -4.52 -4.19 8.59
CA ARG A 340 -5.67 -4.20 7.68
C ARG A 340 -6.80 -3.45 8.34
N SER A 341 -7.31 -2.44 7.66
CA SER A 341 -8.44 -1.65 8.15
C SER A 341 -9.64 -1.86 7.25
N ASP A 342 -10.82 -1.96 7.86
CA ASP A 342 -12.06 -1.81 7.12
C ASP A 342 -12.13 -0.40 6.54
N LEU A 343 -12.91 -0.26 5.47
CA LEU A 343 -13.03 1.00 4.77
C LEU A 343 -14.44 1.56 4.87
N PRO A 344 -14.57 2.90 4.95
CA PRO A 344 -15.83 3.57 4.65
C PRO A 344 -16.31 3.21 3.24
N MET A 345 -17.62 3.07 3.08
CA MET A 345 -18.20 2.66 1.80
C MET A 345 -17.93 3.64 0.67
N ALA A 346 -17.90 4.95 0.95
CA ALA A 346 -17.65 5.96 -0.07
C ALA A 346 -16.24 5.82 -0.68
N VAL A 347 -15.23 5.61 0.17
CA VAL A 347 -13.84 5.39 -0.25
C VAL A 347 -13.70 4.10 -1.07
N THR A 348 -14.42 3.05 -0.66
CA THR A 348 -14.46 1.78 -1.41
C THR A 348 -15.10 1.94 -2.77
N LYS A 349 -16.23 2.66 -2.85
CA LYS A 349 -16.92 2.97 -4.11
C LYS A 349 -16.04 3.79 -5.04
N MET A 350 -15.32 4.78 -4.52
CA MET A 350 -14.34 5.57 -5.29
C MET A 350 -13.29 4.67 -5.93
N SER A 351 -12.69 3.78 -5.13
CA SER A 351 -11.66 2.85 -5.61
C SER A 351 -12.24 1.90 -6.65
N PHE A 352 -13.41 1.32 -6.38
CA PHE A 352 -14.10 0.45 -7.33
C PHE A 352 -14.40 1.15 -8.66
N ALA A 353 -14.96 2.36 -8.62
CA ALA A 353 -15.26 3.15 -9.82
C ALA A 353 -13.99 3.39 -10.66
N SER A 354 -12.86 3.71 -10.02
CA SER A 354 -11.58 3.93 -10.72
C SER A 354 -11.03 2.68 -11.43
N TYR A 355 -11.39 1.47 -10.98
CA TYR A 355 -10.97 0.20 -11.60
C TYR A 355 -12.00 -0.38 -12.57
N SER A 356 -13.25 0.06 -12.49
CA SER A 356 -14.37 -0.50 -13.27
C SER A 356 -14.82 0.42 -14.40
N THR A 357 -14.51 1.72 -14.35
CA THR A 357 -14.91 2.70 -15.38
C THR A 357 -13.70 3.53 -15.78
N PRO A 358 -13.33 3.57 -17.08
CA PRO A 358 -12.15 4.27 -17.52
C PRO A 358 -12.34 5.78 -17.41
N VAL A 359 -11.23 6.51 -17.26
CA VAL A 359 -11.23 7.97 -17.38
C VAL A 359 -11.66 8.34 -18.80
N THR A 360 -12.54 9.33 -18.92
CA THR A 360 -13.06 9.75 -20.23
C THR A 360 -11.95 10.37 -21.09
N LYS A 361 -12.21 10.51 -22.40
CA LYS A 361 -11.23 11.10 -23.35
C LYS A 361 -10.88 12.56 -23.04
N ASP A 362 -11.75 13.28 -22.36
CA ASP A 362 -11.53 14.67 -21.94
C ASP A 362 -10.87 14.81 -20.56
N GLY A 363 -10.58 13.69 -19.87
CA GLY A 363 -9.90 13.65 -18.57
C GLY A 363 -10.82 13.63 -17.37
N THR A 364 -12.11 13.33 -17.55
CA THR A 364 -13.10 13.26 -16.47
C THR A 364 -13.04 11.89 -15.78
N LEU A 365 -12.89 11.91 -14.46
CA LEU A 365 -12.83 10.73 -13.60
C LEU A 365 -14.23 10.13 -13.44
N PRO A 366 -14.36 8.82 -13.17
CA PRO A 366 -15.63 8.16 -12.85
C PRO A 366 -16.11 8.45 -11.42
N ILE A 367 -15.82 9.64 -10.90
CA ILE A 367 -16.05 10.06 -9.52
C ILE A 367 -16.68 11.45 -9.56
N GLU A 368 -17.72 11.63 -8.75
CA GLU A 368 -18.43 12.88 -8.57
C GLU A 368 -18.32 13.30 -7.10
N MET A 369 -18.08 14.59 -6.85
CA MET A 369 -18.08 15.16 -5.50
C MET A 369 -18.75 16.53 -5.52
N PHE A 370 -19.53 16.85 -4.49
CA PHE A 370 -20.31 18.10 -4.42
C PHE A 370 -21.15 18.34 -5.68
N ASP A 371 -21.81 17.28 -6.16
CA ASP A 371 -22.66 17.27 -7.35
C ASP A 371 -21.93 17.72 -8.65
N LYS A 372 -20.61 17.49 -8.73
CA LYS A 372 -19.77 17.89 -9.86
C LYS A 372 -18.82 16.79 -10.32
N PRO A 373 -18.68 16.57 -11.63
CA PRO A 373 -17.69 15.66 -12.16
C PRO A 373 -16.28 16.22 -11.91
N LEU A 374 -15.33 15.33 -11.64
CA LEU A 374 -13.93 15.69 -11.42
C LEU A 374 -13.14 15.50 -12.70
N ASN A 375 -12.30 16.47 -13.09
CA ASN A 375 -11.50 16.39 -14.32
C ASN A 375 -10.05 16.78 -14.06
N PHE A 376 -9.08 16.00 -14.55
CA PHE A 376 -7.65 16.23 -14.33
C PHE A 376 -7.19 17.63 -14.74
N LYS A 377 -7.79 18.24 -15.76
CA LYS A 377 -7.49 19.62 -16.18
C LYS A 377 -7.66 20.65 -15.07
N GLY A 378 -8.52 20.36 -14.09
CA GLY A 378 -8.72 21.19 -12.91
C GLY A 378 -7.46 21.39 -12.07
N ILE A 379 -6.47 20.49 -12.13
CA ILE A 379 -5.15 20.70 -11.49
C ILE A 379 -4.38 21.84 -12.17
N ALA A 380 -4.31 21.80 -13.51
CA ALA A 380 -3.61 22.81 -14.30
C ALA A 380 -4.30 24.17 -14.22
N GLU A 381 -5.63 24.20 -14.30
CA GLU A 381 -6.45 25.42 -14.17
C GLU A 381 -6.24 26.12 -12.81
N LYS A 382 -6.00 25.35 -11.75
CA LYS A 382 -5.70 25.85 -10.40
C LYS A 382 -4.22 26.17 -10.17
N ASN A 383 -3.35 25.98 -11.17
CA ASN A 383 -1.90 26.15 -11.08
C ASN A 383 -1.24 25.30 -9.97
N ILE A 384 -1.74 24.08 -9.74
CA ILE A 384 -1.17 23.17 -8.75
C ILE A 384 0.07 22.48 -9.33
N SER A 385 1.22 22.63 -8.68
CA SER A 385 2.44 21.90 -9.06
C SER A 385 2.31 20.44 -8.67
N TRP A 386 2.40 19.52 -9.63
CA TRP A 386 2.19 18.09 -9.38
C TRP A 386 3.43 17.25 -9.68
N LEU A 387 3.96 16.58 -8.65
CA LEU A 387 4.91 15.47 -8.77
C LEU A 387 4.20 14.10 -8.64
N LEU A 388 4.36 13.25 -9.65
CA LEU A 388 3.82 11.89 -9.69
C LEU A 388 4.96 10.87 -9.63
N CYS A 389 5.02 10.13 -8.53
CA CYS A 389 5.98 9.05 -8.29
C CYS A 389 5.34 7.69 -8.59
N TYR A 390 6.01 6.85 -9.37
CA TYR A 390 5.54 5.50 -9.69
C TYR A 390 6.68 4.47 -9.63
N GLY A 391 6.34 3.20 -9.45
CA GLY A 391 7.30 2.09 -9.50
C GLY A 391 7.34 1.45 -10.88
N GLU A 392 8.51 1.31 -11.48
CA GLU A 392 8.70 0.63 -12.78
C GLU A 392 8.36 -0.86 -12.75
N ARG A 393 8.42 -1.47 -11.55
CA ARG A 393 8.12 -2.88 -11.29
C ARG A 393 7.00 -3.04 -10.27
N ASP A 394 6.08 -2.08 -10.23
CA ASP A 394 4.90 -2.15 -9.38
C ASP A 394 3.87 -3.11 -10.00
N ASP A 395 3.49 -4.14 -9.25
CA ASP A 395 2.52 -5.17 -9.62
C ASP A 395 1.16 -4.96 -8.95
N LEU A 396 1.01 -3.94 -8.10
CA LEU A 396 -0.23 -3.56 -7.44
C LEU A 396 -0.89 -2.38 -8.17
N VAL A 397 -0.13 -1.32 -8.37
CA VAL A 397 -0.50 -0.15 -9.16
C VAL A 397 0.53 -0.02 -10.28
N GLU A 398 0.25 -0.72 -11.37
CA GLU A 398 1.10 -0.77 -12.56
C GLU A 398 1.33 0.67 -13.11
N LYS A 399 2.46 0.90 -13.76
CA LYS A 399 2.85 2.25 -14.19
C LYS A 399 1.81 2.89 -15.12
N GLU A 400 1.16 2.10 -15.97
CA GLU A 400 0.11 2.53 -16.90
C GLU A 400 -1.11 3.09 -16.16
N VAL A 401 -1.42 2.52 -14.99
CA VAL A 401 -2.48 2.96 -14.10
C VAL A 401 -2.11 4.28 -13.42
N ALA A 402 -0.88 4.39 -12.92
CA ALA A 402 -0.41 5.59 -12.22
C ALA A 402 -0.23 6.77 -13.17
N LEU A 403 0.28 6.54 -14.38
CA LEU A 403 0.63 7.58 -15.36
C LEU A 403 -0.56 8.09 -16.19
N ALA A 404 -1.76 7.58 -15.98
CA ALA A 404 -2.96 7.99 -16.72
C ALA A 404 -3.22 9.51 -16.82
N PRO A 405 -2.91 10.35 -15.80
CA PRO A 405 -3.12 11.80 -15.90
C PRO A 405 -2.32 12.48 -17.02
N LEU A 406 -1.19 11.88 -17.44
CA LEU A 406 -0.32 12.44 -18.49
C LEU A 406 -0.99 12.55 -19.87
N ASP A 407 -2.08 11.81 -20.09
CA ASP A 407 -2.84 11.91 -21.34
C ASP A 407 -3.61 13.23 -21.46
N TYR A 408 -3.76 13.96 -20.35
CA TYR A 408 -4.67 15.12 -20.25
C TYR A 408 -3.98 16.41 -19.84
N ILE A 409 -2.91 16.32 -19.04
CA ILE A 409 -2.16 17.46 -18.50
C ILE A 409 -0.67 17.13 -18.39
N ASP A 410 0.18 18.17 -18.36
CA ASP A 410 1.60 18.02 -18.09
C ASP A 410 1.84 17.87 -16.58
N VAL A 411 2.55 16.81 -16.19
CA VAL A 411 2.83 16.45 -14.79
C VAL A 411 4.28 16.03 -14.66
N GLU A 412 4.97 16.50 -13.63
CA GLU A 412 6.33 16.05 -13.36
C GLU A 412 6.31 14.62 -12.84
N VAL A 413 7.12 13.74 -13.43
CA VAL A 413 7.16 12.33 -13.05
C VAL A 413 8.49 11.90 -12.49
N THR A 414 8.45 11.00 -11.51
CA THR A 414 9.65 10.36 -10.94
C THR A 414 9.50 8.84 -10.93
N PRO A 415 10.24 8.13 -11.80
CA PRO A 415 10.28 6.67 -11.81
C PRO A 415 11.18 6.13 -10.70
N PHE A 416 10.67 5.18 -9.93
CA PHE A 416 11.45 4.38 -8.99
C PHE A 416 11.71 2.97 -9.57
N PRO A 417 12.95 2.44 -9.50
CA PRO A 417 13.27 1.14 -10.11
C PRO A 417 12.55 -0.09 -9.52
N LYS A 418 12.02 0.03 -8.30
CA LYS A 418 11.34 -1.04 -7.56
C LYS A 418 9.86 -0.68 -7.36
N GLY A 419 9.06 -1.69 -7.03
CA GLY A 419 7.59 -1.58 -6.93
C GLY A 419 7.06 -0.88 -5.67
N HIS A 420 5.74 -0.93 -5.53
CA HIS A 420 4.88 -0.19 -4.59
C HIS A 420 5.46 0.11 -3.21
N VAL A 421 5.90 -0.95 -2.51
CA VAL A 421 6.33 -0.88 -1.10
C VAL A 421 7.74 -0.32 -0.98
N ALA A 422 8.56 -0.40 -2.03
CA ALA A 422 9.95 0.02 -1.99
C ALA A 422 10.10 1.54 -1.80
N ILE A 423 9.17 2.34 -2.33
CA ILE A 423 9.14 3.80 -2.16
C ILE A 423 8.87 4.16 -0.70
N ALA A 424 7.92 3.50 -0.05
CA ALA A 424 7.63 3.71 1.37
C ALA A 424 8.75 3.25 2.31
N THR A 425 9.55 2.27 1.88
CA THR A 425 10.50 1.54 2.74
C THR A 425 11.96 1.77 2.33
N SER A 426 12.46 1.03 1.33
CA SER A 426 13.88 0.99 0.99
C SER A 426 14.41 2.28 0.37
N TRP A 427 13.62 3.00 -0.41
CA TRP A 427 14.01 4.27 -1.02
C TRP A 427 13.96 5.44 -0.05
N SER A 428 13.19 5.31 1.04
CA SER A 428 13.21 6.24 2.17
C SER A 428 14.57 6.30 2.86
N HIS A 429 15.43 5.29 2.67
CA HIS A 429 16.77 5.30 3.24
C HIS A 429 17.64 6.39 2.57
N PRO A 430 18.26 7.31 3.35
CA PRO A 430 18.94 8.49 2.82
C PRO A 430 20.20 8.16 2.02
N LYS A 431 20.77 6.96 2.19
CA LYS A 431 21.91 6.47 1.40
C LYS A 431 21.51 5.58 0.23
N SER A 432 20.21 5.49 -0.09
CA SER A 432 19.78 4.68 -1.24
C SER A 432 20.06 5.41 -2.56
N ASP A 433 20.22 4.66 -3.64
CA ASP A 433 20.49 5.24 -4.97
C ASP A 433 19.34 6.13 -5.50
N CYS A 434 18.15 5.98 -4.92
CA CYS A 434 16.97 6.78 -5.22
C CYS A 434 16.43 7.43 -3.93
N ALA A 435 17.31 7.99 -3.10
CA ALA A 435 16.94 8.65 -1.85
C ALA A 435 15.97 9.81 -2.10
N LEU A 436 14.91 9.88 -1.28
CA LEU A 436 13.77 10.77 -1.52
C LEU A 436 14.11 12.28 -1.47
N ASP A 437 15.20 12.67 -0.80
CA ASP A 437 15.68 14.05 -0.67
C ASP A 437 16.73 14.45 -1.71
N THR A 438 17.01 13.56 -2.67
CA THR A 438 18.02 13.77 -3.72
C THR A 438 17.41 13.90 -5.11
N VAL A 439 18.29 14.21 -6.06
CA VAL A 439 18.02 14.11 -7.49
C VAL A 439 18.79 12.90 -8.01
N PHE A 440 18.13 12.00 -8.74
CA PHE A 440 18.71 10.75 -9.21
C PHE A 440 18.32 10.42 -10.65
N GLY A 441 18.98 9.42 -11.24
CA GLY A 441 18.71 8.98 -12.61
C GLY A 441 18.89 10.12 -13.63
N LYS A 442 17.87 10.33 -14.47
CA LYS A 442 17.86 11.38 -15.51
C LYS A 442 17.35 12.71 -14.96
N ASN A 443 17.93 13.16 -13.84
CA ASN A 443 17.50 14.39 -13.15
C ASN A 443 16.09 14.31 -12.54
N TYR A 444 15.67 13.13 -12.08
CA TYR A 444 14.40 12.94 -11.40
C TYR A 444 14.51 13.36 -9.94
N ARG A 445 13.53 14.13 -9.44
CA ARG A 445 13.52 14.64 -8.08
C ARG A 445 12.71 13.71 -7.18
N GLY A 446 13.33 13.24 -6.10
CA GLY A 446 12.56 12.57 -5.06
C GLY A 446 11.50 13.50 -4.44
N PRO A 447 10.45 12.95 -3.81
CA PRO A 447 9.33 13.74 -3.30
C PRO A 447 9.73 14.71 -2.17
N VAL A 448 10.74 14.36 -1.36
CA VAL A 448 11.29 15.28 -0.35
C VAL A 448 12.09 16.38 -1.04
N ARG A 449 12.85 16.04 -2.09
CA ARG A 449 13.61 17.04 -2.86
C ARG A 449 12.69 18.07 -3.53
N PHE A 450 11.60 17.60 -4.14
CA PHE A 450 10.58 18.45 -4.73
C PHE A 450 10.00 19.44 -3.72
N GLN A 451 9.67 18.98 -2.51
CA GLN A 451 9.19 19.86 -1.44
C GLN A 451 10.22 20.92 -1.02
N LEU A 452 11.50 20.53 -0.92
CA LEU A 452 12.59 21.47 -0.62
C LEU A 452 12.75 22.54 -1.70
N ASP A 453 12.62 22.15 -2.97
CA ASP A 453 12.74 23.08 -4.10
C ASP A 453 11.55 24.05 -4.17
N LEU A 454 10.33 23.59 -3.85
CA LEU A 454 9.15 24.45 -3.75
C LEU A 454 9.33 25.51 -2.67
N ASP A 455 9.77 25.12 -1.47
CA ASP A 455 10.01 26.07 -0.37
C ASP A 455 11.14 27.07 -0.72
N ALA A 456 12.23 26.59 -1.33
CA ALA A 456 13.32 27.45 -1.76
C ALA A 456 12.90 28.45 -2.84
N SER A 457 11.99 28.06 -3.74
CA SER A 457 11.47 28.94 -4.79
C SER A 457 10.51 29.99 -4.22
N ALA A 458 9.71 29.64 -3.21
CA ALA A 458 8.79 30.56 -2.54
C ALA A 458 9.47 31.57 -1.60
N ARG A 459 10.73 31.30 -1.20
CA ARG A 459 11.54 32.21 -0.35
C ARG A 459 12.34 33.24 -1.16
N LYS A 460 12.45 33.08 -2.48
CA LYS A 460 13.07 34.04 -3.40
C LYS A 460 12.05 35.08 -3.83
#